data_AF-A0A2D0MX06-F1
#
_entry.id   AF-A0A2D0MX06-F1
#
_cell.length_a   1.000
_cell.length_b   1.000
_cell.length_c   1.000
_cell.angle_alpha   90.00
_cell.angle_beta   90.00
_cell.angle_gamma   90.00
#
_symmetry.space_group_name_H-M   'P 1'
#
loop_
_entity.id
_entity.type
_entity.pdbx_description
1 polymer ?
#
loop_
_entity_poly.entity_id
_entity_poly.type
_entity_poly.pdbx_seq_one_letter_code
_entity_poly.pdbx_strand_id
1 'polypeptide(L)'
;MEWNTKKEAIYQASEADMINMVVFGCTAKEWRSHNPDLKGNIRDHAYALELLVLANMEILNSRFLQLQATAVHYFSVLANAPAIKRLESRGKKAIED
;
A
#
# COMPACT_ATOMS: atom_id res chain seq x y z
N MET A 1 18.17 -9.51 4.09
CA MET A 1 16.77 -9.11 3.80
C MET A 1 16.55 -9.38 2.32
N GLU A 2 16.08 -10.57 1.97
CA GLU A 2 15.70 -10.88 0.58
C GLU A 2 14.36 -10.18 0.32
N TRP A 3 14.43 -8.95 -0.17
CA TRP A 3 13.27 -8.23 -0.66
C TRP A 3 12.95 -8.72 -2.07
N ASN A 4 12.24 -9.85 -2.21
CA ASN A 4 11.58 -10.21 -3.48
C ASN A 4 10.63 -11.41 -3.37
N THR A 5 9.52 -11.31 -2.64
CA THR A 5 8.40 -12.23 -2.92
C THR A 5 7.58 -11.71 -4.10
N LYS A 6 7.14 -12.58 -5.02
CA LYS A 6 6.28 -12.19 -6.15
C LYS A 6 5.03 -11.40 -5.70
N LYS A 7 4.54 -11.66 -4.49
CA LYS A 7 3.37 -10.98 -3.91
C LYS A 7 3.67 -9.52 -3.58
N GLU A 8 4.83 -9.22 -3.00
CA GLU A 8 5.26 -7.85 -2.70
C GLU A 8 5.46 -7.05 -3.99
N ALA A 9 6.03 -7.66 -5.03
CA ALA A 9 6.17 -7.01 -6.34
C ALA A 9 4.80 -6.66 -6.96
N ILE A 10 3.82 -7.56 -6.87
CA ILE A 10 2.44 -7.30 -7.34
C ILE A 10 1.80 -6.17 -6.53
N TYR A 11 1.95 -6.18 -5.21
CA TYR A 11 1.41 -5.15 -4.34
C TYR A 11 2.02 -3.77 -4.65
N GLN A 12 3.35 -3.69 -4.77
CA GLN A 12 4.03 -2.44 -5.12
C GLN A 12 3.65 -1.94 -6.52
N ALA A 13 3.46 -2.86 -7.49
CA ALA A 13 2.96 -2.49 -8.81
C ALA A 13 1.54 -1.92 -8.73
N SER A 14 0.66 -2.51 -7.92
CA SER A 14 -0.71 -2.01 -7.73
C SER A 14 -0.75 -0.64 -7.06
N GLU A 15 0.11 -0.38 -6.06
CA GLU A 15 0.24 0.93 -5.41
C GLU A 15 0.72 2.00 -6.39
N ALA A 16 1.72 1.67 -7.21
CA ALA A 16 2.23 2.59 -8.23
C ALA A 16 1.18 2.90 -9.31
N ASP A 17 0.40 1.90 -9.75
CA ASP A 17 -0.68 2.12 -10.70
C ASP A 17 -1.83 2.94 -10.11
N MET A 18 -2.15 2.77 -8.83
CA MET A 18 -3.13 3.61 -8.14
C MET A 18 -2.68 5.08 -8.09
N ILE A 19 -1.41 5.34 -7.80
CA ILE A 19 -0.86 6.70 -7.84
C ILE A 19 -0.93 7.27 -9.27
N ASN A 20 -0.57 6.48 -10.29
CA ASN A 20 -0.69 6.92 -11.68
C ASN A 20 -2.13 7.25 -12.08
N MET A 21 -3.11 6.47 -11.62
CA MET A 21 -4.53 6.76 -11.83
C MET A 21 -4.94 8.11 -11.21
N VAL A 22 -4.44 8.42 -10.01
CA VAL A 22 -4.76 9.69 -9.34
C VAL A 22 -4.15 10.89 -10.05
N VAL A 23 -2.90 10.77 -10.52
CA VAL A 23 -2.17 11.89 -11.12
C VAL A 23 -2.49 12.07 -12.61
N PHE A 24 -2.59 10.98 -13.35
CA PHE A 24 -2.68 10.99 -14.82
C PHE A 24 -4.01 10.43 -15.37
N GLY A 25 -4.91 9.95 -14.51
CA GLY A 25 -6.19 9.39 -14.92
C GLY A 25 -6.12 8.03 -15.64
N CYS A 26 -4.93 7.41 -15.71
CA CYS A 26 -4.74 6.11 -16.34
C CYS A 26 -3.56 5.35 -15.70
N THR A 27 -3.57 4.03 -15.83
CA THR A 27 -2.47 3.16 -15.42
C THR A 27 -1.28 3.26 -16.37
N ALA A 28 -0.10 2.82 -15.94
CA ALA A 28 1.09 2.82 -16.80
C ALA A 28 0.90 1.92 -18.04
N LYS A 29 0.10 0.86 -17.92
CA LYS A 29 -0.25 -0.05 -19.01
C LYS A 29 -1.18 0.62 -20.02
N GLU A 30 -2.25 1.24 -19.56
CA GLU A 30 -3.20 1.96 -20.44
C GLU A 30 -2.51 3.09 -21.17
N TRP A 31 -1.66 3.86 -20.49
CA TRP A 31 -0.88 4.91 -21.16
C TRP A 31 -0.03 4.34 -22.30
N ARG A 32 0.64 3.19 -22.09
CA ARG A 32 1.44 2.56 -23.14
C ARG A 32 0.59 2.01 -24.28
N SER A 33 -0.59 1.48 -23.99
CA SER A 33 -1.54 1.03 -25.02
C SER A 33 -2.05 2.20 -25.89
N HIS A 34 -2.27 3.37 -25.30
CA HIS A 34 -2.69 4.56 -26.04
C HIS A 34 -1.54 5.29 -26.75
N ASN A 35 -0.29 5.07 -26.33
CA ASN A 35 0.89 5.75 -26.85
C ASN A 35 1.96 4.75 -27.35
N PRO A 36 1.66 3.91 -28.36
CA PRO A 36 2.57 2.85 -28.81
C PRO A 36 3.87 3.38 -29.44
N ASP A 37 3.81 4.56 -30.08
CA ASP A 37 4.94 5.14 -30.82
C ASP A 37 5.79 6.10 -29.97
N LEU A 38 5.34 6.43 -28.75
CA LEU A 38 6.09 7.30 -27.85
C LEU A 38 7.17 6.52 -27.11
N LYS A 39 8.41 7.00 -27.21
CA LYS A 39 9.54 6.47 -26.44
C LYS A 39 9.45 6.93 -24.99
N GLY A 40 9.81 6.06 -24.04
CA GLY A 40 9.75 6.38 -22.62
C GLY A 40 8.40 6.00 -22.00
N ASN A 41 8.12 6.47 -20.79
CA ASN A 41 6.94 6.20 -19.97
C ASN A 41 6.13 7.48 -19.69
N ILE A 42 4.97 7.34 -19.06
CA ILE A 42 4.06 8.45 -18.76
C ILE A 42 4.72 9.65 -18.07
N ARG A 43 5.71 9.43 -17.20
CA ARG A 43 6.43 10.48 -16.48
C ARG A 43 7.36 11.28 -17.39
N ASP A 44 7.88 10.66 -18.46
CA ASP A 44 8.74 11.33 -19.44
C ASP A 44 7.93 12.33 -20.30
N HIS A 45 6.61 12.18 -20.33
CA HIS A 45 5.66 13.00 -21.10
C HIS A 45 4.73 13.82 -20.22
N ALA A 46 5.00 13.90 -18.91
CA ALA A 46 4.20 14.64 -17.95
C ALA A 46 4.68 16.10 -17.81
N TYR A 47 3.77 17.00 -17.45
CA TYR A 47 4.13 18.37 -17.07
C TYR A 47 4.88 18.39 -15.73
N ALA A 48 5.73 19.40 -15.54
CA ALA A 48 6.49 19.55 -14.30
C ALA A 48 5.62 19.58 -13.03
N LEU A 49 4.42 20.17 -13.11
CA LEU A 49 3.47 20.20 -11.99
C LEU A 49 2.91 18.80 -11.67
N GLU A 50 2.61 17.99 -12.69
CA GLU A 50 2.12 16.63 -12.49
C GLU A 50 3.20 15.75 -11.84
N LEU A 51 4.46 15.92 -12.24
CA LEU A 51 5.60 15.24 -11.62
C LEU A 51 5.82 15.67 -10.17
N LEU A 52 5.59 16.95 -9.85
CA LEU A 52 5.64 17.44 -8.47
C LEU A 52 4.52 16.83 -7.62
N VAL A 53 3.30 16.79 -8.14
CA VAL A 53 2.16 16.15 -7.47
C VAL A 53 2.42 14.65 -7.29
N LEU A 54 2.94 13.98 -8.30
CA LEU A 54 3.35 12.57 -8.25
C LEU A 54 4.35 12.32 -7.13
N ALA A 55 5.43 13.09 -7.06
CA ALA A 55 6.45 12.95 -6.02
C ALA A 55 5.84 13.14 -4.61
N ASN A 56 4.93 14.10 -4.45
CA ASN A 56 4.21 14.29 -3.18
C ASN A 56 3.32 13.08 -2.84
N MET A 57 2.60 12.52 -3.81
CA MET A 57 1.76 11.34 -3.61
C MET A 57 2.57 10.09 -3.25
N GLU A 58 3.73 9.89 -3.87
CA GLU A 58 4.65 8.80 -3.54
C GLU A 58 5.18 8.92 -2.10
N ILE A 59 5.54 10.13 -1.68
CA ILE A 59 5.96 10.41 -0.29
C ILE A 59 4.83 10.12 0.69
N LEU A 60 3.61 10.59 0.41
CA LEU A 60 2.45 10.35 1.26
C LEU A 60 2.12 8.86 1.35
N ASN A 61 2.17 8.13 0.23
CA ASN A 61 1.92 6.69 0.25
C ASN A 61 2.92 5.94 1.14
N SER A 62 4.20 6.28 1.03
CA SER A 62 5.23 5.73 1.92
C SER A 62 4.93 5.98 3.40
N ARG A 63 4.48 7.19 3.75
CA ARG A 63 4.08 7.54 5.12
C ARG A 63 2.86 6.75 5.59
N PHE A 64 1.85 6.56 4.73
CA PHE A 64 0.67 5.78 5.09
C PHE A 64 0.99 4.31 5.32
N LEU A 65 1.86 3.71 4.50
CA LEU A 65 2.34 2.34 4.72
C LEU A 65 3.08 2.20 6.06
N GLN A 66 3.90 3.18 6.42
CA GLN A 66 4.57 3.21 7.73
C GLN A 66 3.55 3.28 8.88
N LEU A 67 2.57 4.17 8.79
CA LEU A 67 1.52 4.30 9.80
C LEU A 67 0.68 3.04 9.93
N GLN A 68 0.36 2.38 8.82
CA GLN A 68 -0.37 1.12 8.81
C GLN A 68 0.44 0.01 9.50
N ALA A 69 1.73 -0.12 9.19
CA ALA A 69 2.61 -1.07 9.85
C ALA A 69 2.68 -0.83 11.37
N THR A 70 2.77 0.44 11.78
CA THR A 70 2.73 0.83 13.18
C THR A 70 1.40 0.47 13.84
N ALA A 71 0.26 0.74 13.20
CA ALA A 71 -1.07 0.38 13.71
C ALA A 71 -1.23 -1.13 13.89
N VAL A 72 -0.79 -1.93 12.91
CA VAL A 72 -0.80 -3.40 12.98
C VAL A 72 0.06 -3.89 14.14
N HIS A 73 1.25 -3.30 14.34
CA HIS A 73 2.10 -3.62 15.48
C HIS A 73 1.40 -3.31 16.81
N TYR A 74 0.86 -2.10 16.98
CA TYR A 74 0.10 -1.74 18.18
C TYR A 74 -1.06 -2.69 18.46
N PHE A 75 -1.86 -3.01 17.44
CA PHE A 75 -2.95 -3.97 17.57
C PHE A 75 -2.45 -5.34 18.04
N SER A 76 -1.36 -5.85 17.45
CA SER A 76 -0.79 -7.15 17.85
C SER A 76 -0.34 -7.17 19.31
N VAL A 77 0.23 -6.07 19.81
CA VAL A 77 0.63 -5.93 21.22
C VAL A 77 -0.60 -5.95 22.13
N LEU A 78 -1.64 -5.17 21.79
CA LEU A 78 -2.87 -5.09 22.57
C LEU A 78 -3.64 -6.41 22.59
N ALA A 79 -3.82 -7.05 21.43
CA ALA A 79 -4.48 -8.34 21.31
C ALA A 79 -3.76 -9.45 22.09
N ASN A 80 -2.43 -9.37 22.18
CA ASN A 80 -1.64 -10.32 22.95
C ASN A 80 -1.52 -10.00 24.44
N ALA A 81 -2.10 -8.89 24.91
CA ALA A 81 -2.01 -8.49 26.30
C ALA A 81 -2.60 -9.58 27.23
N PRO A 82 -1.94 -9.89 28.37
CA PRO A 82 -2.40 -10.95 29.28
C PRO A 82 -3.84 -10.76 29.77
N ALA A 83 -4.28 -9.50 29.91
CA ALA A 83 -5.65 -9.19 30.30
C ALA A 83 -6.68 -9.65 29.24
N ILE A 84 -6.40 -9.43 27.95
CA ILE A 84 -7.28 -9.83 26.85
C ILE A 84 -7.32 -11.36 26.71
N LYS A 85 -6.18 -12.04 26.76
CA LYS A 85 -6.13 -13.52 26.72
C LYS A 85 -6.90 -14.18 27.86
N ARG A 86 -6.88 -13.57 29.07
CA ARG A 86 -7.66 -14.06 30.22
C ARG A 86 -9.18 -13.87 30.06
N LEU A 87 -9.61 -12.86 29.29
CA LEU A 87 -11.03 -12.68 28.98
C LEU A 87 -11.52 -13.76 28.00
N GLU A 88 -10.72 -14.08 26.97
CA GLU A 88 -11.04 -15.15 26.02
C GLU A 88 -11.16 -16.53 26.69
N SER A 89 -10.26 -16.85 27.63
CA SER A 89 -10.30 -18.13 28.34
C SER A 89 -11.49 -18.24 29.31
N ARG A 90 -11.94 -17.13 29.92
CA ARG A 90 -13.15 -17.10 30.75
C ARG A 90 -14.43 -17.21 29.94
N GLY A 91 -14.47 -16.60 28.75
CA GLY A 91 -15.61 -16.69 27.84
C GLY A 91 -15.87 -18.12 27.35
N LYS A 92 -14.82 -18.89 27.04
CA LYS A 92 -14.95 -20.31 26.66
C LYS A 92 -15.49 -21.18 27.80
N LYS A 93 -15.03 -20.94 29.02
CA LYS A 93 -15.47 -21.69 30.20
C LYS A 93 -16.95 -21.49 30.55
N ALA A 94 -17.52 -20.33 30.19
CA ALA A 94 -18.94 -20.02 30.42
C ALA A 94 -19.91 -20.59 29.37
N ILE A 95 -19.40 -21.23 28.31
CA ILE A 95 -20.22 -21.86 27.25
C ILE A 95 -20.22 -23.39 27.41
N GLU A 96 -19.31 -23.94 28.21
CA GLU A 96 -19.16 -25.37 28.48
C GLU A 96 -19.86 -25.83 29.78
N ASP A 97 -20.42 -24.88 30.55
CA ASP A 97 -21.28 -25.09 31.73
C ASP A 97 -22.76 -24.83 31.38
#